data_AF-A0A4R2LSR6-F1
#
_entry.id   AF-A0A4R2LSR6-F1
#
_cell.length_a   1.000
_cell.length_b   1.000
_cell.length_c   1.000
_cell.angle_alpha   90.00
_cell.angle_beta   90.00
_cell.angle_gamma   90.00
#
_symmetry.space_group_name_H-M   'P 1'
#
loop_
_entity.id
_entity.type
_entity.pdbx_description
1 polymer ?
#
loop_
_entity_poly.entity_id
_entity_poly.type
_entity_poly.pdbx_seq_one_letter_code
_entity_poly.pdbx_strand_id
1 'polypeptide(L)' 'MRLFNLIVFFCLATLSLHAEDSNKKVRTDANIVGHIIESVTGEHVPGVSIFIKGTTIGTVSDHIRDTIG' A
#
# COMPACT_ATOMS: atom_id res chain seq x y z
N MET A 1 15.29 49.34 -17.28
CA MET A 1 16.23 48.21 -17.46
C MET A 1 16.65 47.55 -16.14
N ARG A 2 17.11 48.30 -15.12
CA ARG A 2 17.56 47.70 -13.84
C ARG A 2 16.46 47.05 -13.00
N LEU A 3 15.29 47.69 -12.86
CA LEU A 3 14.18 47.18 -12.06
C LEU A 3 13.52 45.92 -12.67
N PHE A 4 13.39 45.89 -13.99
CA PHE A 4 12.84 44.73 -14.70
C PHE A 4 13.68 43.47 -14.50
N ASN A 5 15.01 43.59 -14.60
CA ASN A 5 15.93 42.48 -14.37
C ASN A 5 15.85 41.94 -12.94
N LEU A 6 15.60 42.80 -11.95
CA LEU A 6 15.46 42.41 -10.54
C LEU A 6 14.16 41.62 -10.31
N ILE A 7 13.07 42.04 -10.94
CA ILE A 7 11.78 41.33 -10.86
C ILE A 7 11.89 39.94 -11.50
N VAL A 8 12.53 39.84 -12.68
CA VAL A 8 12.74 38.56 -13.36
C VAL A 8 13.59 37.62 -12.51
N PHE A 9 14.69 38.12 -11.93
CA PHE A 9 15.55 37.31 -11.07
C PHE A 9 14.82 36.81 -9.81
N PHE A 10 14.00 37.67 -9.20
CA PHE A 10 13.20 37.29 -8.04
C PHE A 10 12.12 36.24 -8.37
N CYS A 11 11.43 36.38 -9.51
CA CYS A 11 10.49 35.36 -9.99
C CYS A 11 11.19 34.03 -10.25
N LEU A 12 12.36 34.02 -10.90
CA LEU A 12 13.09 32.78 -11.16
C LEU A 12 13.53 32.08 -9.87
N ALA A 13 13.91 32.85 -8.84
CA ALA A 13 14.28 32.30 -7.54
C ALA A 13 13.11 31.64 -6.79
N THR A 14 11.88 32.15 -6.94
CA THR A 14 10.70 31.59 -6.25
C THR A 14 10.13 30.33 -6.92
N LEU A 15 10.36 30.14 -8.22
CA LEU A 15 10.00 28.88 -8.90
C LEU A 15 10.80 27.68 -8.37
N SER A 16 12.07 27.87 -7.99
CA SER A 16 12.93 26.79 -7.48
C SER A 16 12.58 26.30 -6.07
N LEU A 17 11.69 27.01 -5.35
CA LEU A 17 11.32 26.67 -3.97
C LEU A 17 10.09 25.75 -3.86
N HIS A 18 9.48 25.36 -4.99
CA HIS A 18 8.37 24.40 -5.00
C HIS A 18 8.91 22.97 -5.01
N ALA A 19 9.30 22.47 -3.83
CA ALA A 19 9.45 21.05 -3.61
C ALA A 19 8.05 20.45 -3.36
N GLU A 20 7.39 19.98 -4.42
CA GLU A 20 6.21 19.14 -4.26
C GLU A 20 6.67 17.76 -3.83
N ASP A 21 6.42 17.40 -2.57
CA ASP A 21 6.63 16.05 -2.06
C ASP A 21 5.53 15.14 -2.64
N SER A 22 5.69 14.82 -3.93
CA SER A 22 4.81 13.95 -4.72
C SER A 22 4.84 12.49 -4.25
N ASN A 23 5.64 12.17 -3.21
CA ASN A 23 5.71 10.85 -2.61
C ASN A 23 4.85 10.73 -1.34
N LYS A 24 3.74 11.46 -1.25
CA LYS A 24 2.70 11.09 -0.30
C LYS A 24 1.95 9.90 -0.86
N LYS A 25 2.52 8.69 -0.72
CA LYS A 25 1.86 7.42 -1.05
C LYS A 25 0.50 7.41 -0.35
N VAL A 26 -0.56 7.58 -1.12
CA VAL A 26 -1.93 7.53 -0.60
C VAL A 26 -2.09 6.18 0.07
N ARG A 27 -2.41 6.19 1.37
CA ARG A 27 -2.78 4.97 2.08
C ARG A 27 -4.11 4.50 1.51
N THR A 28 -4.04 3.59 0.55
CA THR A 28 -5.20 2.83 0.08
C THR A 28 -5.34 1.59 0.95
N ASP A 29 -6.57 1.16 1.21
CA ASP A 29 -6.83 -0.14 1.80
C ASP A 29 -6.33 -1.23 0.84
N ALA A 30 -5.51 -2.14 1.35
CA ALA A 30 -4.95 -3.26 0.60
C ALA A 30 -5.34 -4.56 1.29
N ASN A 31 -6.11 -5.39 0.60
CA ASN A 31 -6.70 -6.61 1.15
C ASN A 31 -6.07 -7.83 0.45
N ILE A 32 -5.72 -8.86 1.21
CA ILE A 32 -5.28 -10.15 0.69
C ILE A 32 -6.32 -11.19 1.10
N VAL A 33 -6.90 -11.88 0.13
CA VAL A 33 -7.95 -12.89 0.33
C VAL A 33 -7.57 -14.15 -0.45
N GLY A 34 -7.80 -15.31 0.14
CA GLY A 34 -7.55 -16.59 -0.50
C GLY A 34 -7.93 -17.76 0.40
N HIS A 35 -7.90 -18.95 -0.17
CA HIS A 35 -8.13 -20.20 0.54
C HIS A 35 -6.81 -20.90 0.85
N ILE A 36 -6.78 -21.61 1.97
CA ILE A 36 -5.64 -22.45 2.35
C ILE A 36 -6.05 -23.89 2.08
N ILE A 37 -5.30 -24.54 1.19
CA ILE A 37 -5.57 -25.91 0.76
C ILE A 37 -4.33 -26.78 0.95
N GLU A 38 -4.54 -28.05 1.27
CA GLU A 38 -3.49 -29.06 1.17
C GLU A 38 -3.23 -29.37 -0.31
N SER A 39 -1.96 -29.37 -0.73
CA SER A 39 -1.61 -29.47 -2.15
C SER A 39 -1.94 -30.81 -2.80
N VAL A 40 -1.99 -31.90 -2.02
CA VAL A 40 -2.18 -33.26 -2.53
C VAL A 40 -3.66 -33.61 -2.63
N THR A 41 -4.44 -33.32 -1.59
CA THR A 41 -5.88 -33.65 -1.51
C THR A 41 -6.77 -32.54 -2.07
N GLY A 42 -6.29 -31.30 -2.07
CA GLY A 42 -7.09 -30.12 -2.41
C GLY A 42 -8.05 -29.68 -1.30
N GLU A 43 -7.98 -30.30 -0.11
CA GLU A 43 -8.89 -29.99 1.01
C GLU A 43 -8.52 -28.69 1.73
N HIS A 44 -9.54 -28.02 2.29
CA HIS A 44 -9.36 -26.79 3.06
C HIS A 44 -8.73 -27.05 4.43
N VAL A 45 -7.67 -26.30 4.75
CA VAL A 45 -6.94 -26.45 6.02
C VAL A 45 -7.27 -25.28 6.97
N PRO A 46 -7.97 -25.55 8.08
CA PRO A 46 -8.31 -24.53 9.07
C PRO A 46 -7.18 -24.28 10.07
N GLY A 47 -7.23 -23.16 10.81
CA GLY A 47 -6.35 -22.91 11.94
C GLY A 47 -4.90 -22.58 11.56
N VAL A 48 -4.64 -22.20 10.31
CA VAL A 48 -3.30 -21.87 9.83
C VAL A 48 -2.98 -20.41 10.14
N SER A 49 -1.84 -20.17 10.79
CA SER A 49 -1.36 -18.83 11.08
C SER A 49 -0.62 -18.23 9.88
N ILE A 50 -1.01 -17.03 9.46
CA ILE A 50 -0.40 -16.27 8.36
C ILE A 50 0.18 -14.98 8.91
N PHE A 51 1.42 -14.66 8.51
CA PHE A 51 2.09 -13.41 8.85
C PHE A 51 2.60 -12.73 7.58
N ILE A 52 2.31 -11.43 7.42
CA ILE A 52 2.82 -10.66 6.28
C ILE A 52 4.15 -10.04 6.68
N LYS A 53 5.24 -10.54 6.06
CA LYS A 53 6.59 -10.05 6.30
C LYS A 53 6.69 -8.54 6.09
N GLY A 54 7.35 -7.85 7.02
CA GLY A 54 7.49 -6.40 6.98
C GLY A 54 6.26 -5.64 7.49
N THR A 55 5.26 -6.34 8.04
CA THR A 55 4.10 -5.74 8.69
C THR A 55 3.92 -6.34 10.10
N THR A 56 3.05 -5.72 10.90
CA THR A 56 2.60 -6.26 12.20
C THR A 56 1.28 -7.04 12.06
N ILE A 57 0.87 -7.37 10.83
CA ILE A 57 -0.40 -8.06 10.56
C ILE A 57 -0.15 -9.57 10.58
N GLY A 58 -0.90 -10.25 11.46
CA GLY A 58 -1.03 -11.70 11.47
C GLY A 58 -2.49 -12.09 11.65
N THR A 59 -2.88 -13.22 11.06
CA THR A 59 -4.24 -13.78 11.19
C THR A 59 -4.19 -15.30 11.27
N VAL A 60 -5.27 -15.92 11.73
CA VAL A 60 -5.45 -17.38 11.75
C VAL A 60 -6.65 -17.70 10.87
N SER A 61 -6.52 -18.67 9.95
CA SER A 61 -7.67 -19.09 9.14
C SER A 61 -8.74 -19.73 10.00
N ASP A 62 -9.98 -19.40 9.71
CA ASP A 62 -11.14 -20.05 10.28
C ASP A 62 -11.39 -21.42 9.61
N HIS A 63 -12.25 -22.22 10.24
CA HIS A 63 -12.71 -23.45 9.61
C HIS A 63 -13.77 -23.13 8.59
N ILE A 64 -13.51 -23.53 7.34
CA ILE A 64 -14.49 -23.40 6.28
C ILE A 64 -15.66 -24.32 6.64
N ARG A 65 -16.85 -23.72 6.75
CA ARG A 65 -18.08 -24.50 6.81
C ARG A 65 -18.44 -24.74 5.37
N ASP A 66 -18.21 -25.95 4.88
CA ASP A 66 -18.76 -26.38 3.60
C ASP A 66 -20.29 -26.37 3.73
N THR A 67 -20.91 -25.22 3.46
CA THR A 67 -22.35 -25.13 3.26
C THR A 67 -22.63 -25.76 1.92
N ILE A 68 -22.81 -27.08 1.94
CA ILE A 68 -23.50 -27.83 0.89
C ILE A 68 -24.86 -27.14 0.64
N GLY A 69 -24.97 -26.53 -0.54
CA GLY A 69 -26.26 -26.20 -1.17
C GLY A 69 -26.70 -27.36 -2.03
#